data_AF-A0A4U0GRQ4-F1
#
_entry.id   AF-A0A4U0GRQ4-F1
#
_cell.length_a   1.000
_cell.length_b   1.000
_cell.length_c   1.000
_cell.angle_alpha   90.00
_cell.angle_beta   90.00
_cell.angle_gamma   90.00
#
_symmetry.space_group_name_H-M   'P 1'
#
loop_
_entity.id
_entity.type
_entity.pdbx_description
1 polymer ?
#
loop_
_entity_poly.entity_id
_entity_poly.type
_entity_poly.pdbx_seq_one_letter_code
_entity_poly.pdbx_strand_id
1 'polypeptide(L)'
;MLKTLKKNAMALAAMAIAATSLTMMSFETSAVQTSYFYEYTSNSTNQSDIEDINNYQRSEASCEPGEHVCGVNLPTNTGNGNAPAPTEFDAVKSQLWAAEQAGSTTNPQISMKE
;
A
#
# COMPACT_ATOMS: atom_id res chain seq x y z
N MET A 1 -7.73 -65.79 -40.31
CA MET A 1 -8.57 -65.39 -39.15
C MET A 1 -8.11 -64.02 -38.68
N LEU A 2 -8.86 -62.96 -38.99
CA LEU A 2 -8.68 -61.65 -38.36
C LEU A 2 -10.06 -61.17 -37.89
N LYS A 3 -10.11 -60.78 -36.64
CA LYS A 3 -11.30 -60.71 -35.78
C LYS A 3 -12.22 -59.55 -36.18
N THR A 4 -13.51 -59.87 -36.20
CA THR A 4 -14.67 -58.98 -36.26
C THR A 4 -14.56 -57.85 -35.24
N LEU A 5 -14.61 -56.59 -35.66
CA LEU A 5 -14.83 -55.45 -34.76
C LEU A 5 -16.08 -54.67 -35.19
N LYS A 6 -16.95 -54.54 -34.19
CA LYS A 6 -18.35 -54.13 -34.19
C LYS A 6 -18.59 -52.75 -34.79
N LYS A 7 -19.74 -52.66 -35.45
CA LYS A 7 -20.43 -51.44 -35.89
C LYS A 7 -20.88 -50.59 -34.69
N ASN A 8 -20.66 -49.28 -34.84
CA ASN A 8 -21.55 -48.15 -34.54
C ASN A 8 -22.51 -48.28 -33.35
N ALA A 9 -22.30 -47.44 -32.33
CA ALA A 9 -23.38 -46.92 -31.50
C ALA A 9 -23.03 -45.47 -31.09
N MET A 10 -23.76 -44.53 -31.68
CA MET A 10 -23.88 -43.15 -31.23
C MET A 10 -24.70 -43.12 -29.93
N ALA A 11 -24.21 -42.38 -28.94
CA ALA A 11 -24.92 -41.74 -27.83
C ALA A 11 -23.81 -41.37 -26.81
N LEU A 12 -23.74 -40.19 -26.20
CA LEU A 12 -24.79 -39.38 -25.64
C LEU A 12 -24.16 -37.99 -25.41
N ALA A 13 -24.83 -36.92 -25.83
CA ALA A 13 -24.46 -35.58 -25.41
C ALA A 13 -24.74 -35.45 -23.90
N ALA A 14 -23.72 -35.07 -23.13
CA ALA A 14 -23.89 -34.56 -21.78
C ALA A 14 -23.15 -33.22 -21.70
N MET A 15 -23.91 -32.13 -21.85
CA MET A 15 -23.46 -30.81 -21.43
C MET A 15 -23.30 -30.84 -19.90
N ALA A 16 -22.05 -30.89 -19.43
CA ALA A 16 -21.72 -30.56 -18.06
C ALA A 16 -21.15 -29.14 -18.03
N ILE A 17 -22.04 -28.15 -17.92
CA ILE A 17 -21.65 -26.83 -17.45
C ILE A 17 -21.77 -26.87 -15.94
N ALA A 18 -20.65 -27.04 -15.25
CA ALA A 18 -20.51 -26.63 -13.86
C ALA A 18 -19.27 -25.74 -13.79
N ALA A 19 -19.37 -24.58 -14.44
CA ALA A 19 -18.52 -23.45 -14.13
C ALA A 19 -18.86 -22.99 -12.71
N THR A 20 -18.12 -23.50 -11.74
CA THR A 20 -17.83 -22.74 -10.52
C THR A 20 -16.32 -22.78 -10.35
N SER A 21 -15.64 -21.98 -11.17
CA SER A 21 -14.35 -21.45 -10.78
C SER A 21 -14.59 -20.72 -9.46
N LEU A 22 -14.33 -21.40 -8.34
CA LEU A 22 -14.10 -20.76 -7.07
C LEU A 22 -12.86 -19.89 -7.29
N THR A 23 -13.08 -18.66 -7.76
CA THR A 23 -12.12 -17.59 -7.56
C THR A 23 -12.02 -17.46 -6.05
N MET A 24 -11.08 -18.19 -5.45
CA MET A 24 -10.61 -17.88 -4.12
C MET A 24 -10.14 -16.44 -4.22
N MET A 25 -10.96 -15.50 -3.77
CA MET A 25 -10.48 -14.18 -3.45
C MET A 25 -9.47 -14.43 -2.33
N SER A 26 -8.19 -14.45 -2.69
CA SER A 26 -7.13 -14.31 -1.70
C SER A 26 -7.36 -12.96 -1.06
N PHE A 27 -8.09 -12.94 0.06
CA PHE A 27 -7.99 -11.86 1.00
C PHE A 27 -6.56 -11.96 1.51
N GLU A 28 -5.66 -11.20 0.87
CA GLU A 28 -4.37 -10.92 1.46
C GLU A 28 -4.71 -10.28 2.80
N THR A 29 -4.60 -11.07 3.87
CA THR A 29 -4.57 -10.52 5.22
C THR A 29 -3.38 -9.57 5.19
N SER A 30 -3.65 -8.29 5.01
CA SER A 30 -2.67 -7.25 5.22
C SER A 30 -2.23 -7.45 6.66
N ALA A 31 -1.05 -8.03 6.85
CA ALA A 31 -0.43 -8.05 8.14
C ALA A 31 -0.49 -6.60 8.63
N VAL A 32 -1.16 -6.37 9.75
CA VAL A 32 -1.20 -5.05 10.39
C VAL A 32 0.25 -4.76 10.77
N GLN A 33 1.02 -4.19 9.86
CA GLN A 33 2.31 -3.63 10.18
C GLN A 33 2.02 -2.52 11.16
N THR A 34 2.49 -2.69 12.39
CA THR A 34 2.50 -1.60 13.35
C THR A 34 3.30 -0.48 12.72
N SER A 35 2.62 0.61 12.37
CA SER A 35 3.24 1.82 11.87
C SER A 35 3.18 2.90 12.93
N TYR A 36 4.19 3.75 12.92
CA TYR A 36 4.36 4.86 13.83
C TYR A 36 4.35 6.13 13.01
N PHE A 37 3.53 7.07 13.44
CA PHE A 37 3.39 8.35 12.78
C PHE A 37 4.56 9.29 13.12
N TYR A 38 5.14 9.88 12.09
CA TYR A 38 6.16 10.92 12.17
C TYR A 38 5.59 12.19 11.56
N GLU A 39 5.35 13.16 12.42
CA GLU A 39 4.74 14.44 12.09
C GLU A 39 5.77 15.36 11.42
N TYR A 40 5.36 16.01 10.35
CA TYR A 40 6.08 17.09 9.71
C TYR A 40 5.93 18.38 10.52
N THR A 41 7.05 18.89 11.01
CA THR A 41 7.14 19.97 12.02
C THR A 41 7.46 21.34 11.44
N SER A 42 7.88 21.40 10.17
CA SER A 42 8.15 22.67 9.50
C SER A 42 6.87 23.31 8.97
N ASN A 43 6.85 24.64 8.96
CA ASN A 43 5.76 25.43 8.37
C ASN A 43 5.97 25.70 6.86
N SER A 44 7.07 25.22 6.30
CA SER A 44 7.43 25.42 4.91
C SER A 44 6.90 24.29 4.04
N THR A 45 6.43 24.61 2.84
CA THR A 45 6.03 23.63 1.81
C THR A 45 7.08 23.52 0.70
N ASN A 46 8.29 24.03 0.94
CA ASN A 46 9.39 23.89 -0.01
C ASN A 46 9.88 22.44 -0.07
N GLN A 47 10.25 21.99 -1.29
CA GLN A 47 10.77 20.65 -1.51
C GLN A 47 11.91 20.27 -0.56
N SER A 48 12.87 21.17 -0.35
CA SER A 48 14.03 20.90 0.52
C SER A 48 13.63 20.62 1.96
N ASP A 49 12.57 21.25 2.45
CA ASP A 49 12.11 21.10 3.82
C ASP A 49 11.25 19.83 3.97
N ILE A 50 10.38 19.56 2.99
CA ILE A 50 9.57 18.34 2.92
C ILE A 50 10.46 17.09 2.80
N GLU A 51 11.57 17.17 2.08
CA GLU A 51 12.49 16.05 1.93
C GLU A 51 13.57 15.99 3.03
N ASP A 52 13.56 16.89 4.02
CA ASP A 52 14.51 16.88 5.14
C ASP A 52 13.93 16.07 6.31
N ILE A 53 14.60 14.97 6.61
CA ILE A 53 14.27 14.08 7.72
C ILE A 53 14.22 14.80 9.08
N ASN A 54 15.00 15.88 9.26
CA ASN A 54 15.04 16.63 10.51
C ASN A 54 13.75 17.41 10.77
N ASN A 55 12.91 17.60 9.74
CA ASN A 55 11.60 18.20 9.89
C ASN A 55 10.53 17.16 10.29
N TYR A 56 10.91 15.91 10.59
CA TYR A 56 9.98 14.86 11.01
C TYR A 56 10.29 14.36 12.42
N GLN A 57 9.25 14.22 13.24
CA GLN A 57 9.39 13.69 14.60
C GLN A 57 8.28 12.69 14.93
N ARG A 58 8.62 11.66 15.69
CA ARG A 58 7.64 10.69 16.19
C ARG A 58 6.58 11.39 17.05
N SER A 59 5.31 11.23 16.71
CA SER A 59 4.18 11.87 17.40
C SER A 59 3.02 10.89 17.62
N GLU A 60 2.42 10.88 18.81
CA GLU A 60 1.19 10.10 19.04
C GLU A 60 -0.04 10.74 18.37
N ALA A 61 0.05 12.01 17.99
CA ALA A 61 -0.98 12.69 17.23
C ALA A 61 -0.98 12.20 15.78
N SER A 62 -2.14 12.30 15.13
CA SER A 62 -2.26 12.25 13.68
C SER A 62 -2.71 13.62 13.19
N CYS A 63 -2.72 13.82 11.87
CA CYS A 63 -3.35 14.99 11.27
C CYS A 63 -4.73 14.71 10.73
N GLU A 64 -5.50 15.80 10.66
CA GLU A 64 -6.68 15.90 9.83
C GLU A 64 -6.26 15.87 8.34
N PRO A 65 -7.02 15.22 7.46
CA PRO A 65 -6.70 15.11 6.03
C PRO A 65 -6.79 16.47 5.30
N GLY A 66 -5.91 16.71 4.32
CA GLY A 66 -5.98 17.86 3.40
C GLY A 66 -4.95 17.83 2.26
N GLU A 67 -4.46 18.99 1.78
CA GLU A 67 -3.66 19.14 0.56
C GLU A 67 -2.13 19.14 0.76
N HIS A 68 -1.61 19.42 1.94
CA HIS A 68 -0.18 19.53 2.23
C HIS A 68 0.38 18.27 2.91
N VAL A 69 1.68 18.02 2.82
CA VAL A 69 2.33 16.92 3.54
C VAL A 69 2.24 17.18 5.03
N CYS A 70 1.69 16.18 5.72
CA CYS A 70 1.53 16.21 7.15
C CYS A 70 2.57 15.36 7.88
N GLY A 71 2.93 14.21 7.31
CA GLY A 71 3.76 13.24 8.02
C GLY A 71 3.82 11.90 7.31
N VAL A 72 4.51 10.96 7.94
CA VAL A 72 4.71 9.61 7.41
C VAL A 72 4.48 8.54 8.47
N ASN A 73 3.95 7.40 8.03
CA ASN A 73 3.76 6.21 8.84
C ASN A 73 4.86 5.19 8.52
N LEU A 74 5.80 5.03 9.46
CA LEU A 74 6.99 4.18 9.30
C LEU A 74 7.03 3.06 10.35
N PRO A 75 7.63 1.91 10.05
CA PRO A 75 7.51 0.72 10.89
C PRO A 75 8.37 0.76 12.18
N THR A 76 9.45 1.53 12.22
CA THR A 76 10.26 1.64 13.44
C THR A 76 9.70 2.71 14.38
N ASN A 77 9.66 2.42 15.68
CA ASN A 77 9.42 3.42 16.72
C ASN A 77 10.75 3.91 17.28
N THR A 78 11.13 5.16 16.97
CA THR A 78 12.32 5.77 17.55
C THR A 78 12.04 6.46 18.89
N GLY A 79 10.79 6.52 19.35
CA GLY A 79 10.34 7.21 20.56
C GLY A 79 9.90 8.65 20.30
N ASN A 80 8.91 9.16 21.05
CA ASN A 80 8.32 10.48 20.81
C ASN A 80 9.37 11.61 20.76
N GLY A 81 9.20 12.52 19.79
CA GLY A 81 10.11 13.64 19.55
C GLY A 81 11.40 13.27 18.81
N ASN A 82 11.66 11.99 18.55
CA ASN A 82 12.83 11.56 17.80
C ASN A 82 12.54 11.49 16.29
N ALA A 83 13.59 11.71 15.49
CA ALA A 83 13.54 11.57 14.04
C ALA A 83 13.26 10.11 13.62
N PRO A 84 12.72 9.88 12.42
CA PRO A 84 12.54 8.53 11.89
C PRO A 84 13.86 7.84 11.54
N ALA A 85 13.80 6.52 11.33
CA ALA A 85 14.94 5.78 10.84
C ALA A 85 15.30 6.24 9.39
N PRO A 86 16.57 6.62 9.10
CA PRO A 86 16.94 7.19 7.81
C PRO A 86 16.57 6.32 6.61
N THR A 87 16.81 5.01 6.70
CA THR A 87 16.51 4.06 5.62
C THR A 87 15.02 3.94 5.30
N GLU A 88 14.15 4.13 6.30
CA GLU A 88 12.70 4.07 6.12
C GLU A 88 12.17 5.37 5.53
N PHE A 89 12.72 6.50 5.98
CA PHE A 89 12.40 7.82 5.44
C PHE A 89 12.84 7.95 3.97
N ASP A 90 14.07 7.54 3.65
CA ASP A 90 14.60 7.59 2.28
C ASP A 90 13.75 6.78 1.29
N ALA A 91 13.09 5.71 1.75
CA ALA A 91 12.20 4.90 0.93
C ALA A 91 10.93 5.64 0.49
N VAL A 92 10.48 6.64 1.27
CA VAL A 92 9.27 7.43 0.97
C VAL A 92 9.59 8.88 0.55
N LYS A 93 10.83 9.34 0.75
CA LYS A 93 11.28 10.72 0.52
C LYS A 93 10.90 11.27 -0.85
N SER A 94 11.18 10.53 -1.93
CA SER A 94 10.89 10.99 -3.30
C SER A 94 9.39 11.11 -3.59
N GLN A 95 8.55 10.40 -2.83
CA GLN A 95 7.10 10.43 -2.98
C GLN A 95 6.45 11.55 -2.14
N LEU A 96 7.13 12.07 -1.11
CA LEU A 96 6.64 13.19 -0.32
C LEU A 96 6.48 14.45 -1.18
N TRP A 97 7.48 14.79 -1.97
CA TRP A 97 7.39 15.97 -2.85
C TRP A 97 6.37 15.78 -3.98
N ALA A 98 6.24 14.57 -4.50
CA ALA A 98 5.20 14.27 -5.48
C ALA A 98 3.80 14.42 -4.87
N ALA A 99 3.61 14.00 -3.62
CA ALA A 99 2.34 14.12 -2.91
C ALA A 99 1.98 15.58 -2.61
N GLU A 100 2.94 16.38 -2.16
CA GLU A 100 2.77 17.83 -1.95
C GLU A 100 2.30 18.52 -3.22
N GLN A 101 2.98 18.30 -4.34
CA GLN A 101 2.61 18.95 -5.61
C GLN A 101 1.25 18.51 -6.14
N ALA A 102 0.83 17.28 -5.83
CA ALA A 102 -0.44 16.72 -6.26
C ALA A 102 -1.60 17.03 -5.32
N GLY A 103 -1.34 17.61 -4.14
CA GLY A 103 -2.36 17.77 -3.10
C GLY A 103 -2.91 16.44 -2.56
N SER A 104 -2.26 15.31 -2.87
CA SER A 104 -2.78 13.97 -2.62
C SER A 104 -1.69 12.91 -2.75
N THR A 105 -1.88 11.74 -2.14
CA THR A 105 -0.92 10.63 -2.17
C THR A 105 -1.60 9.30 -2.50
N THR A 106 -0.91 8.45 -3.26
CA THR A 106 -1.25 7.03 -3.44
C THR A 106 -0.43 6.11 -2.55
N ASN A 107 0.60 6.65 -1.87
CA ASN A 107 1.38 5.91 -0.89
C ASN A 107 0.65 5.93 0.46
N PRO A 108 0.20 4.77 0.99
CA PRO A 108 -0.48 4.69 2.28
C PRO A 108 0.40 5.07 3.48
N GLN A 109 1.72 5.18 3.28
CA GLN A 109 2.66 5.63 4.30
C GLN A 109 2.73 7.15 4.42
N ILE A 110 2.17 7.92 3.48
CA ILE A 110 2.19 9.39 3.53
C ILE A 110 0.83 9.87 4.01
N SER A 111 0.81 10.80 4.96
CA SER A 111 -0.39 11.49 5.42
C SER A 111 -0.36 12.94 4.95
N MET A 112 -1.52 13.46 4.58
CA MET A 112 -1.72 14.83 4.12
C MET A 112 -2.53 15.64 5.16
N LYS A 113 -2.37 16.97 5.23
CA LYS A 113 -3.05 17.96 6.09
C LYS A 113 -3.60 19.12 5.28
N GLU A 114 -4.63 19.81 5.78
CA GLU A 114 -5.14 21.04 5.13
C GLU A 114 -4.10 22.16 5.06
#